data_AF-A0AB33KYF6-F1
#
_entry.id   AF-A0AB33KYF6-F1
#
_cell.length_a   1.000
_cell.length_b   1.000
_cell.length_c   1.000
_cell.angle_alpha   90.00
_cell.angle_beta   90.00
_cell.angle_gamma   90.00
#
_symmetry.space_group_name_H-M   'P 1'
#
loop_
_entity.id
_entity.type
_entity.pdbx_description
1 polymer ?
#
loop_
_entity_poly.entity_id
_entity_poly.type
_entity_poly.pdbx_seq_one_letter_code
_entity_poly.pdbx_strand_id
1 'polypeptide(L)'
;MIFKLIFRKKLKELKKREQGIELERNRLKKVKYLLDERVGEGAKCVIETTNKGVAVLVAINSKENEIEVFDIDTMNTSSVKESGLWVKMWDKMRSKEVFLQDRNGKNKGFEEVAMIHLFNLIDKATKEKVSWKVKDIKDYNDKDELITLYENMGFKIKHFSKAQ
;
A
#
# COMPACT_ATOMS: atom_id res chain seq x y z
N MET A 1 11.08 -46.73 -15.30
CA MET A 1 11.60 -45.47 -14.70
C MET A 1 10.70 -44.25 -14.92
N ILE A 2 9.93 -44.19 -16.02
CA ILE A 2 9.05 -43.06 -16.40
C ILE A 2 7.92 -42.78 -15.39
N PHE A 3 7.23 -43.81 -14.89
CA PHE A 3 6.13 -43.67 -13.92
C PHE A 3 6.56 -42.99 -12.60
N LYS A 4 7.80 -43.24 -12.14
CA LYS A 4 8.35 -42.66 -10.90
C LYS A 4 8.61 -41.15 -11.05
N LEU A 5 8.94 -40.69 -12.26
CA LEU A 5 9.14 -39.28 -12.61
C LEU A 5 7.79 -38.54 -12.71
N ILE A 6 6.79 -39.15 -13.36
CA ILE A 6 5.44 -38.59 -13.47
C ILE A 6 4.80 -38.42 -12.08
N PHE A 7 4.94 -39.43 -11.21
CA PHE A 7 4.39 -39.38 -9.86
C PHE A 7 5.03 -38.27 -9.01
N ARG A 8 6.36 -38.10 -9.07
CA ARG A 8 7.09 -37.01 -8.38
C ARG A 8 6.66 -35.63 -8.88
N LYS A 9 6.40 -35.47 -10.18
CA LYS A 9 5.92 -34.19 -10.75
C LYS A 9 4.52 -33.86 -10.24
N LYS A 10 3.58 -34.81 -10.29
CA LYS A 10 2.21 -34.65 -9.74
C LYS A 10 2.22 -34.33 -8.24
N LEU A 11 3.09 -34.97 -7.46
CA LEU A 11 3.21 -34.70 -6.01
C LEU A 11 3.71 -33.28 -5.73
N LYS A 12 4.66 -32.76 -6.53
CA LYS A 12 5.12 -31.37 -6.42
C LYS A 12 4.02 -30.37 -6.78
N GLU A 13 3.21 -30.66 -7.81
CA GLU A 13 2.09 -29.81 -8.20
C GLU A 13 1.00 -29.77 -7.13
N LEU A 14 0.67 -30.92 -6.50
CA LEU A 14 -0.30 -30.98 -5.40
C LEU A 14 0.16 -30.16 -4.19
N LYS A 15 1.43 -30.33 -3.76
CA LYS A 15 1.99 -29.54 -2.65
C LYS A 15 1.97 -28.04 -2.91
N LYS A 16 2.28 -27.61 -4.14
CA LYS A 16 2.19 -26.19 -4.53
C LYS A 16 0.76 -25.67 -4.47
N ARG A 17 -0.23 -26.47 -4.88
CA ARG A 17 -1.65 -26.10 -4.77
C ARG A 17 -2.09 -25.98 -3.32
N GLU A 18 -1.71 -26.93 -2.47
CA GLU A 18 -2.01 -26.89 -1.04
C GLU A 18 -1.42 -25.64 -0.36
N GLN A 19 -0.16 -25.33 -0.65
CA GLN A 19 0.49 -24.10 -0.17
C GLN A 19 -0.24 -22.84 -0.64
N GLY A 20 -0.69 -22.80 -1.91
CA GLY A 20 -1.47 -21.69 -2.44
C GLY A 20 -2.82 -21.53 -1.72
N ILE A 21 -3.53 -22.62 -1.47
CA ILE A 21 -4.82 -22.61 -0.75
C ILE A 21 -4.62 -22.11 0.69
N GLU A 22 -3.57 -22.55 1.37
CA GLU A 22 -3.24 -22.10 2.71
C GLU A 22 -2.94 -20.60 2.73
N LEU A 23 -2.14 -20.10 1.79
CA LEU A 23 -1.84 -18.68 1.64
C LEU A 23 -3.12 -17.84 1.46
N GLU A 24 -4.03 -18.25 0.58
CA GLU A 24 -5.32 -17.57 0.38
C GLU A 24 -6.21 -17.59 1.62
N ARG A 25 -6.22 -18.70 2.37
CA ARG A 25 -6.94 -18.77 3.66
C ARG A 25 -6.39 -17.76 4.67
N ASN A 26 -5.09 -17.56 4.70
CA ASN A 26 -4.46 -16.60 5.60
C ASN A 26 -4.73 -15.16 5.19
N ARG A 27 -4.64 -14.85 3.88
CA ARG A 27 -5.06 -13.55 3.33
C ARG A 27 -6.50 -13.22 3.74
N LEU A 28 -7.43 -14.16 3.56
CA LEU A 28 -8.84 -13.96 3.93
C LEU A 28 -9.05 -13.71 5.42
N LYS A 29 -8.37 -14.47 6.31
CA LYS A 29 -8.43 -14.23 7.76
C LYS A 29 -7.94 -12.83 8.12
N LYS A 30 -6.86 -12.39 7.48
CA LYS A 30 -6.27 -11.07 7.71
C LYS A 30 -7.18 -9.96 7.20
N VAL A 31 -7.70 -10.06 5.98
CA VAL A 31 -8.68 -9.12 5.44
C VAL A 31 -9.89 -9.02 6.35
N LYS A 32 -10.42 -10.15 6.84
CA LYS A 32 -11.53 -10.14 7.79
C LYS A 32 -11.20 -9.35 9.06
N TYR A 33 -10.08 -9.65 9.70
CA TYR A 33 -9.62 -8.92 10.89
C TYR A 33 -9.47 -7.41 10.62
N LEU A 34 -8.88 -7.03 9.49
CA LEU A 34 -8.70 -5.62 9.11
C LEU A 34 -10.04 -4.90 8.94
N LEU A 35 -11.01 -5.55 8.30
CA LEU A 35 -12.36 -5.01 8.13
C LEU A 35 -13.11 -4.88 9.45
N ASP A 36 -12.95 -5.83 10.36
CA ASP A 36 -13.64 -5.86 11.65
C ASP A 36 -13.03 -4.85 12.66
N GLU A 37 -11.71 -4.64 12.64
CA GLU A 37 -10.99 -3.95 13.73
C GLU A 37 -10.27 -2.64 13.32
N ARG A 38 -9.98 -2.41 12.03
CA ARG A 38 -9.11 -1.29 11.60
C ARG A 38 -9.78 -0.35 10.60
N VAL A 39 -10.49 -0.91 9.63
CA VAL A 39 -11.12 -0.12 8.58
C VAL A 39 -12.31 0.64 9.15
N GLY A 40 -12.25 1.96 9.10
CA GLY A 40 -13.34 2.82 9.56
C GLY A 40 -14.62 2.65 8.75
N GLU A 41 -15.77 2.88 9.40
CA GLU A 41 -17.08 2.77 8.78
C GLU A 41 -17.22 3.70 7.56
N GLY A 42 -17.68 3.15 6.44
CA GLY A 42 -17.86 3.89 5.19
C GLY A 42 -16.59 4.05 4.34
N ALA A 43 -15.45 3.48 4.75
CA ALA A 43 -14.29 3.36 3.89
C ALA A 43 -14.54 2.34 2.76
N LYS A 44 -14.07 2.64 1.56
CA LYS A 44 -14.08 1.69 0.44
C LYS A 44 -12.82 0.84 0.51
N CYS A 45 -12.96 -0.49 0.37
CA CYS A 45 -11.83 -1.40 0.34
C CYS A 45 -11.60 -2.01 -1.05
N VAL A 46 -10.33 -2.14 -1.44
CA VAL A 46 -9.90 -2.80 -2.67
C VAL A 46 -8.68 -3.68 -2.37
N ILE A 47 -8.59 -4.85 -2.99
CA ILE A 47 -7.38 -5.69 -2.95
C ILE A 47 -6.59 -5.43 -4.22
N GLU A 48 -5.30 -5.14 -4.06
CA GLU A 48 -4.38 -4.87 -5.16
C GLU A 48 -3.06 -5.62 -5.00
N THR A 49 -2.29 -5.70 -6.08
CA THR A 49 -0.93 -6.22 -6.06
C THR A 49 0.02 -5.09 -6.37
N THR A 50 1.01 -4.86 -5.51
CA THR A 50 2.00 -3.81 -5.74
C THR A 50 2.93 -4.16 -6.91
N ASN A 51 3.69 -3.17 -7.39
CA ASN A 51 4.74 -3.39 -8.39
C ASN A 51 5.86 -4.36 -7.91
N LYS A 52 5.90 -4.70 -6.61
CA LYS A 52 6.80 -5.69 -6.01
C LYS A 52 6.16 -7.07 -5.87
N GLY A 53 4.94 -7.27 -6.34
CA GLY A 53 4.23 -8.55 -6.27
C GLY A 53 3.62 -8.85 -4.90
N VAL A 54 3.50 -7.86 -4.02
CA VAL A 54 2.89 -8.02 -2.69
C VAL A 54 1.39 -7.76 -2.80
N ALA A 55 0.56 -8.67 -2.30
CA ALA A 55 -0.87 -8.42 -2.20
C ALA A 55 -1.17 -7.50 -1.01
N VAL A 56 -2.01 -6.50 -1.24
CA VAL A 56 -2.38 -5.49 -0.24
C VAL A 56 -3.88 -5.27 -0.18
N LEU A 57 -4.37 -4.93 1.02
CA LEU A 57 -5.69 -4.33 1.20
C LEU A 57 -5.51 -2.82 1.22
N VAL A 58 -6.28 -2.10 0.41
CA VAL A 58 -6.33 -0.64 0.37
C VAL A 58 -7.66 -0.18 0.94
N ALA A 59 -7.63 0.58 2.03
CA ALA A 59 -8.79 1.25 2.60
C ALA A 59 -8.78 2.73 2.21
N ILE A 60 -9.91 3.20 1.68
CA ILE A 60 -10.08 4.51 1.06
C ILE A 60 -11.18 5.26 1.81
N ASN A 61 -10.80 6.21 2.65
CA ASN A 61 -11.72 7.11 3.32
C ASN A 61 -11.82 8.42 2.53
N SER A 62 -12.83 8.50 1.67
CA SER A 62 -13.09 9.67 0.82
C SER A 62 -13.54 10.91 1.60
N LYS A 63 -14.12 10.76 2.80
CA LYS A 63 -14.57 11.90 3.63
C LYS A 63 -13.38 12.68 4.18
N GLU A 64 -12.34 11.96 4.60
CA GLU A 64 -11.14 12.55 5.21
C GLU A 64 -9.94 12.64 4.26
N ASN A 65 -10.10 12.22 3.00
CA ASN A 65 -9.03 12.08 2.02
C ASN A 65 -7.84 11.31 2.59
N GLU A 66 -8.15 10.13 3.12
CA GLU A 66 -7.21 9.28 3.83
C GLU A 66 -7.16 7.90 3.15
N ILE A 67 -5.94 7.46 2.87
CA ILE A 67 -5.64 6.17 2.26
C ILE A 67 -4.76 5.35 3.21
N GLU A 68 -5.14 4.10 3.36
CA GLU A 68 -4.47 3.14 4.21
C GLU A 68 -4.15 1.88 3.41
N VAL A 69 -2.88 1.48 3.35
CA VAL A 69 -2.44 0.28 2.63
C VAL A 69 -1.88 -0.73 3.60
N PHE A 70 -2.40 -1.95 3.57
CA PHE A 70 -2.01 -3.04 4.45
C PHE A 70 -1.40 -4.20 3.68
N ASP A 71 -0.31 -4.74 4.18
CA ASP A 71 0.26 -6.00 3.71
C ASP A 71 -0.68 -7.16 4.06
N ILE A 72 -1.23 -7.90 3.09
CA ILE A 72 -2.07 -9.09 3.38
C ILE A 72 -1.34 -10.42 3.16
N ASP A 73 -0.10 -10.39 2.69
CA ASP A 73 0.76 -11.56 2.47
C ASP A 73 1.53 -11.99 3.71
N THR A 74 1.79 -11.04 4.60
CA THR A 74 2.45 -11.29 5.86
C THR A 74 1.51 -12.00 6.83
N MET A 75 1.87 -13.24 7.18
CA MET A 75 1.37 -13.88 8.39
C MET A 75 1.90 -13.09 9.59
N ASN A 76 1.04 -12.42 10.34
CA ASN A 76 1.34 -12.12 11.74
C ASN A 76 0.06 -12.11 12.58
N THR A 77 0.25 -12.54 13.81
CA THR A 77 -0.69 -12.61 14.93
C THR A 77 -1.24 -11.24 15.32
N SER A 78 -2.38 -11.26 16.01
CA SER A 78 -3.17 -10.13 16.51
C SER A 78 -2.47 -9.12 17.43
N SER A 79 -1.14 -9.16 17.59
CA SER A 79 -0.43 -8.43 18.65
C SER A 79 0.51 -7.30 18.18
N VAL A 80 0.44 -6.85 16.94
CA VAL A 80 1.35 -5.77 16.47
C VAL A 80 0.51 -4.70 15.81
N LYS A 81 0.68 -3.45 16.26
CA LYS A 81 0.25 -2.22 15.56
C LYS A 81 0.53 -2.40 14.07
N GLU A 82 -0.45 -2.83 13.29
CA GLU A 82 -0.14 -3.51 12.04
C GLU A 82 0.50 -2.56 11.02
N SER A 83 1.49 -3.14 10.34
CA SER A 83 2.25 -2.61 9.23
C SER A 83 1.33 -2.16 8.11
N GLY A 84 1.13 -0.86 7.99
CA GLY A 84 0.51 -0.27 6.84
C GLY A 84 1.07 1.11 6.58
N LEU A 85 1.05 1.50 5.31
CA LEU A 85 1.30 2.87 4.93
C LEU A 85 0.02 3.67 5.14
N TRP A 86 0.15 4.81 5.83
CA TRP A 86 -0.93 5.75 6.05
C TRP A 86 -0.64 7.06 5.33
N VAL A 87 -1.57 7.50 4.48
CA VAL A 87 -1.45 8.78 3.77
C VAL A 87 -2.72 9.59 3.95
N LYS A 88 -2.58 10.84 4.41
CA LYS A 88 -3.71 11.77 4.62
C LYS A 88 -3.43 13.10 3.99
N MET A 89 -4.43 13.63 3.28
CA MET A 89 -4.39 15.01 2.80
C MET A 89 -5.05 15.95 3.81
N TRP A 90 -4.39 17.06 4.12
CA TRP A 90 -4.97 18.16 4.89
C TRP A 90 -5.31 19.35 3.99
N ASP A 91 -6.54 19.83 4.12
CA ASP A 91 -6.98 21.05 3.46
C ASP A 91 -6.61 22.26 4.32
N LYS A 92 -5.32 22.62 4.34
CA LYS A 92 -4.90 23.92 4.89
C LYS A 92 -4.96 24.96 3.78
N MET A 93 -5.64 26.06 4.10
CA MET A 93 -5.89 27.20 3.20
C MET A 93 -4.72 27.47 2.25
N ARG A 94 -4.98 27.26 0.95
CA ARG A 94 -4.15 27.58 -0.23
C ARG A 94 -3.03 26.61 -0.62
N SER A 95 -2.68 25.60 0.19
CA SER A 95 -1.72 24.57 -0.22
C SER A 95 -2.12 23.23 0.36
N LYS A 96 -2.53 22.28 -0.51
CA LYS A 96 -2.86 20.93 -0.05
C LYS A 96 -1.57 20.26 0.44
N GLU A 97 -1.53 19.91 1.72
CA GLU A 97 -0.39 19.22 2.33
C GLU A 97 -0.72 17.72 2.40
N VAL A 98 0.25 16.88 2.02
CA VAL A 98 0.13 15.43 2.17
C VAL A 98 1.04 15.01 3.31
N PHE A 99 0.45 14.36 4.29
CA PHE A 99 1.17 13.69 5.34
C PHE A 99 1.26 12.21 5.00
N LEU A 100 2.49 11.69 5.02
CA LEU A 100 2.78 10.29 4.80
C LEU A 100 3.45 9.74 6.06
N GLN A 101 2.84 8.73 6.65
CA GLN A 101 3.45 7.95 7.71
C GLN A 101 3.58 6.51 7.23
N ASP A 102 4.81 6.16 6.89
CA ASP A 102 5.17 4.77 6.73
C ASP A 102 5.50 4.16 8.10
N ARG A 103 4.97 2.96 8.36
CA ARG A 103 5.33 2.17 9.53
C ARG A 103 6.04 0.88 9.16
N ASN A 104 5.99 0.41 7.89
CA ASN A 104 6.58 -0.87 7.43
C ASN A 104 6.40 -1.18 5.91
N GLY A 105 6.09 -0.19 5.07
CA GLY A 105 5.84 -0.27 3.63
C GLY A 105 7.09 -0.11 2.77
N LYS A 106 8.21 0.35 3.35
CA LYS A 106 9.49 0.53 2.67
C LYS A 106 9.86 -0.68 1.80
N ASN A 107 10.16 -0.41 0.54
CA ASN A 107 10.53 -1.39 -0.50
C ASN A 107 9.44 -2.40 -0.87
N LYS A 108 8.19 -2.24 -0.42
CA LYS A 108 7.05 -3.11 -0.81
C LYS A 108 6.14 -2.48 -1.86
N GLY A 109 6.36 -1.21 -2.20
CA GLY A 109 5.57 -0.48 -3.19
C GLY A 109 4.22 0.02 -2.66
N PHE A 110 4.10 0.26 -1.34
CA PHE A 110 2.85 0.71 -0.73
C PHE A 110 2.60 2.18 -1.04
N GLU A 111 3.68 2.96 -1.14
CA GLU A 111 3.67 4.39 -1.45
C GLU A 111 3.03 4.67 -2.79
N GLU A 112 3.39 3.89 -3.81
CA GLU A 112 2.80 4.02 -5.13
C GLU A 112 1.30 3.76 -5.13
N VAL A 113 0.87 2.66 -4.50
CA VAL A 113 -0.55 2.34 -4.36
C VAL A 113 -1.30 3.43 -3.61
N ALA A 114 -0.81 3.83 -2.43
CA ALA A 114 -1.49 4.82 -1.60
C ALA A 114 -1.63 6.17 -2.32
N MET A 115 -0.56 6.63 -2.95
CA MET A 115 -0.53 7.91 -3.65
C MET A 115 -1.43 7.89 -4.88
N ILE A 116 -1.44 6.81 -5.69
CA ILE A 116 -2.37 6.67 -6.83
C ILE A 116 -3.82 6.80 -6.38
N HIS A 117 -4.22 6.10 -5.31
CA HIS A 117 -5.59 6.18 -4.80
C HIS A 117 -5.93 7.56 -4.26
N LEU A 118 -5.01 8.19 -3.54
CA LEU A 118 -5.18 9.54 -3.03
C LEU A 118 -5.38 10.52 -4.18
N PHE A 119 -4.55 10.47 -5.22
CA PHE A 119 -4.68 11.35 -6.38
C PHE A 119 -5.97 11.13 -7.14
N ASN A 120 -6.39 9.88 -7.32
CA ASN A 120 -7.67 9.58 -7.95
C ASN A 120 -8.86 10.13 -7.16
N LEU A 121 -8.78 10.17 -5.82
CA LEU A 121 -9.79 10.85 -5.00
C LEU A 121 -9.81 12.36 -5.27
N ILE A 122 -8.63 12.99 -5.28
CA ILE A 122 -8.50 14.44 -5.40
C ILE A 122 -8.83 14.96 -6.80
N ASP A 123 -8.37 14.26 -7.84
CA ASP A 123 -8.61 14.65 -9.23
C ASP A 123 -10.10 14.62 -9.54
N LYS A 124 -10.80 13.56 -9.10
CA LYS A 124 -12.26 13.47 -9.16
C LYS A 124 -12.95 14.62 -8.44
N ALA A 125 -12.42 15.06 -7.30
CA ALA A 125 -13.02 16.11 -6.50
C ALA A 125 -12.75 17.53 -7.04
N THR A 126 -11.58 17.79 -7.63
CA THR A 126 -11.13 19.17 -7.90
C THR A 126 -10.80 19.50 -9.34
N LYS A 127 -10.45 18.53 -10.21
CA LYS A 127 -10.01 18.77 -11.61
C LYS A 127 -8.92 19.85 -11.78
N GLU A 128 -8.18 20.16 -10.72
CA GLU A 128 -7.20 21.24 -10.67
C GLU A 128 -5.76 20.71 -10.60
N LYS A 129 -4.80 21.48 -11.14
CA LYS A 129 -3.37 21.21 -10.96
C LYS A 129 -2.96 21.50 -9.51
N VAL A 130 -2.96 20.47 -8.67
CA VAL A 130 -2.54 20.62 -7.27
C VAL A 130 -1.03 20.57 -7.13
N SER A 131 -0.46 21.56 -6.44
CA SER A 131 0.92 21.50 -5.95
C SER A 131 0.91 21.03 -4.50
N TRP A 132 1.77 20.06 -4.20
CA TRP A 132 1.78 19.36 -2.92
C TRP A 132 3.04 19.63 -2.14
N LYS A 133 2.92 19.70 -0.82
CA LYS A 133 4.05 19.60 0.10
C LYS A 133 3.93 18.28 0.85
N VAL A 134 4.92 17.39 0.66
CA VAL A 134 5.05 16.16 1.43
C VAL A 134 5.90 16.44 2.67
N LYS A 135 5.38 16.11 3.85
CA LYS A 135 6.08 16.27 5.14
C LYS A 135 6.33 14.91 5.81
N ASP A 136 7.32 14.90 6.71
CA ASP A 136 7.58 13.83 7.68
C ASP A 136 7.91 12.45 7.08
N ILE A 137 8.65 12.42 5.98
CA ILE A 137 9.21 11.18 5.43
C ILE A 137 10.38 10.74 6.33
N LYS A 138 10.11 9.92 7.35
CA LYS A 138 11.10 9.47 8.33
C LYS A 138 12.06 8.39 7.81
N ASP A 139 11.67 7.66 6.77
CA ASP A 139 12.33 6.41 6.40
C ASP A 139 13.12 6.46 5.08
N TYR A 140 13.16 7.61 4.42
CA TYR A 140 13.96 7.81 3.20
C TYR A 140 15.19 8.66 3.50
N ASN A 141 16.36 8.01 3.44
CA ASN A 141 17.65 8.64 3.68
C ASN A 141 18.23 9.30 2.41
N ASP A 142 17.75 8.89 1.23
CA ASP A 142 18.24 9.39 -0.06
C ASP A 142 17.21 10.28 -0.75
N LYS A 143 17.67 11.48 -1.14
CA LYS A 143 16.89 12.46 -1.89
C LYS A 143 16.56 11.94 -3.29
N ASP A 144 17.50 11.28 -3.95
CA ASP A 144 17.35 10.92 -5.37
C ASP A 144 16.38 9.75 -5.54
N GLU A 145 16.33 8.83 -4.56
CA GLU A 145 15.31 7.79 -4.48
C GLU A 145 13.89 8.38 -4.36
N LEU A 146 13.72 9.41 -3.52
CA LEU A 146 12.43 10.08 -3.36
C LEU A 146 12.01 10.84 -4.62
N ILE A 147 12.93 11.56 -5.24
CA ILE A 147 12.65 12.27 -6.49
C ILE A 147 12.22 11.26 -7.56
N THR A 148 13.00 10.19 -7.75
CA THR A 148 12.71 9.14 -8.73
C THR A 148 11.35 8.49 -8.48
N LEU A 149 11.02 8.20 -7.21
CA LEU A 149 9.74 7.62 -6.83
C LEU A 149 8.55 8.50 -7.26
N TYR A 150 8.58 9.78 -6.94
CA TYR A 150 7.50 10.71 -7.30
C TYR A 150 7.48 11.03 -8.80
N GLU A 151 8.64 11.14 -9.45
CA GLU A 151 8.70 11.33 -10.90
C GLU A 151 8.12 10.14 -11.66
N ASN A 152 8.35 8.91 -11.20
CA ASN A 152 7.74 7.70 -11.76
C ASN A 152 6.20 7.69 -11.62
N MET A 153 5.66 8.38 -10.61
CA MET A 153 4.22 8.59 -10.45
C MET A 153 3.67 9.78 -11.27
N GLY A 154 4.52 10.43 -12.09
CA GLY A 154 4.15 11.55 -12.95
C GLY A 154 4.26 12.93 -12.31
N PHE A 155 4.92 13.06 -11.15
CA PHE A 155 5.10 14.34 -10.47
C PHE A 155 6.33 15.09 -10.97
N LYS A 156 6.22 16.41 -11.05
CA LYS A 156 7.37 17.30 -11.20
C LYS A 156 7.74 17.90 -9.86
N ILE A 157 8.93 17.58 -9.35
CA ILE A 157 9.44 18.14 -8.09
C ILE A 157 9.81 19.61 -8.31
N LYS A 158 9.09 20.52 -7.63
CA LYS A 158 9.34 21.97 -7.71
C LYS A 158 10.41 22.46 -6.72
N HIS A 159 10.45 21.86 -5.54
CA HIS A 159 11.37 22.26 -4.47
C HIS A 159 11.64 21.06 -3.56
N PHE A 160 12.89 20.92 -3.10
CA PHE A 160 13.31 19.93 -2.12
C PHE A 160 14.15 20.62 -1.05
N SER A 161 13.71 20.56 0.21
CA SER A 161 14.45 21.09 1.36
C SER A 161 14.71 19.95 2.35
N LYS A 162 15.96 19.74 2.76
CA LYS A 162 16.26 18.88 3.92
C LYS A 162 15.83 19.63 5.19
N ALA A 163 15.15 18.93 6.11
CA ALA A 163 15.00 19.45 7.46
C ALA A 163 16.42 19.62 8.06
N GLN A 164 16.71 20.82 8.57
CA GLN A 164 17.94 21.12 9.30
C GLN A 164 17.94 20.42 10.66
#